data_AF-A0A957BI76-F1
#
_entry.id   AF-A0A957BI76-F1
#
_cell.length_a   1.000
_cell.length_b   1.000
_cell.length_c   1.000
_cell.angle_alpha   90.00
_cell.angle_beta   90.00
_cell.angle_gamma   90.00
#
_symmetry.space_group_name_H-M   'P 1'
#
loop_
_entity.id
_entity.type
_entity.pdbx_description
1 polymer ?
#
loop_
_entity_poly.entity_id
_entity_poly.type
_entity_poly.pdbx_seq_one_letter_code
_entity_poly.pdbx_strand_id
1 'polypeptide(L)'
;MSEKVVREVWTKKNALFGTLLLAFLAAVLLFSAKDIAPTKASVTQALYLPIASNGIPPQCRFGANVIQDPANVEIAKLRLGWYLNYNTTKSPILESSAAFVPVIRLTQTGPNAMDYSYSPSGTALTDAITQNPGADWLIGNEPDRADFQDDIEPHVYAAAYAELYDLIKTADSTARIFAGTIVQPTPIRLEYLDLVLQSYAQQNGGDSMPVDGWSIHNFILNEVSCDYDPGNCWGAEIPPGITANFGEIVSIQDNDNIAMFKQRITNFRQWMADRGYAGLPLTVSEYGVLMPDYLGFDNARVNTFMNATFDYMLTATDPILGDPNDDYRMVQTWSWFSTGAVGDGYNGYLFEGAANQYPWKLSAMGQNYAGYTKNMLPEVDLYASSFTSETSLIAPTTVTLTAQVANSGTNVFAKDFSVQFYSGDPLAGGVLLGSAQPVALKGCGHNETVSFTWSNVANGTYNLYVVVDSMSQIVEADEQNNISSLQITVSN
;
A
#
# COMPACT_ATOMS: atom_id res chain seq x y z
N MET A 1 -0.58 -21.96 36.23
CA MET A 1 -1.35 -22.95 35.44
C MET A 1 -0.53 -23.22 34.19
N SER A 2 -0.22 -24.48 33.90
CA SER A 2 0.82 -24.86 32.94
C SER A 2 0.38 -24.75 31.47
N GLU A 3 1.37 -24.53 30.59
CA GLU A 3 1.33 -24.42 29.11
C GLU A 3 0.51 -25.52 28.38
N LYS A 4 0.06 -26.57 29.08
CA LYS A 4 -0.81 -27.61 28.53
C LYS A 4 -2.22 -27.14 28.17
N VAL A 5 -2.74 -26.09 28.81
CA VAL A 5 -4.12 -25.61 28.56
C VAL A 5 -4.21 -24.83 27.23
N VAL A 6 -3.15 -24.13 26.84
CA VAL A 6 -3.07 -23.44 25.53
C VAL A 6 -3.07 -24.46 24.38
N ARG A 7 -2.45 -25.63 24.58
CA ARG A 7 -2.39 -26.72 23.60
C ARG A 7 -3.74 -27.40 23.33
N GLU A 8 -4.60 -27.58 24.34
CA GLU A 8 -5.89 -28.28 24.14
C GLU A 8 -6.96 -27.43 23.44
N VAL A 9 -6.87 -26.10 23.53
CA VAL A 9 -7.79 -25.20 22.81
C VAL A 9 -7.41 -25.08 21.32
N TRP A 10 -6.13 -25.19 20.99
CA TRP A 10 -5.63 -25.03 19.62
C TRP A 10 -5.64 -26.30 18.77
N THR A 11 -5.39 -27.48 19.35
CA THR A 11 -5.29 -28.73 18.57
C THR A 11 -6.61 -29.49 18.38
N LYS A 12 -7.68 -29.14 19.11
CA LYS A 12 -8.97 -29.87 19.03
C LYS A 12 -10.09 -29.13 18.27
N LYS A 13 -9.87 -27.90 17.78
CA LYS A 13 -10.89 -27.14 17.02
C LYS A 13 -10.64 -27.03 15.50
N ASN A 14 -9.48 -27.45 14.98
CA ASN A 14 -9.17 -27.39 13.54
C ASN A 14 -9.57 -28.65 12.73
N ALA A 15 -10.53 -29.43 13.21
CA ALA A 15 -11.16 -30.52 12.44
C ALA A 15 -12.59 -30.17 11.95
N LEU A 16 -12.98 -28.89 12.00
CA LEU A 16 -14.35 -28.44 11.67
C LEU A 16 -14.36 -27.07 10.96
N PHE A 17 -13.50 -26.88 9.98
CA PHE A 17 -13.61 -25.78 9.00
C PHE A 17 -13.30 -26.24 7.58
N GLY A 18 -13.87 -27.40 7.22
CA GLY A 18 -13.96 -27.88 5.85
C GLY A 18 -15.38 -28.37 5.62
N THR A 19 -16.34 -27.46 5.44
CA THR A 19 -17.65 -27.69 4.78
C THR A 19 -18.53 -26.45 4.96
N LEU A 20 -18.61 -25.60 3.92
CA LEU A 20 -19.77 -24.76 3.62
C LEU A 20 -19.65 -24.24 2.17
N LEU A 21 -19.60 -25.19 1.24
CA LEU A 21 -20.06 -25.00 -0.12
C LEU A 21 -21.31 -25.85 -0.28
N LEU A 22 -22.32 -25.32 -0.98
CA LEU A 22 -23.67 -25.87 -1.24
C LEU A 22 -24.78 -25.44 -0.27
N ALA A 23 -25.31 -24.24 -0.50
CA ALA A 23 -26.75 -24.06 -0.72
C ALA A 23 -26.97 -22.68 -1.32
N PHE A 24 -27.30 -22.59 -2.62
CA PHE A 24 -28.43 -21.82 -3.14
C PHE A 24 -28.42 -21.89 -4.67
N LEU A 25 -29.21 -22.84 -5.18
CA LEU A 25 -29.57 -22.91 -6.60
C LEU A 25 -31.06 -23.27 -6.63
N ALA A 26 -31.92 -22.25 -6.70
CA ALA A 26 -33.28 -22.32 -7.22
C ALA A 26 -33.97 -20.95 -7.13
N ALA A 27 -34.02 -20.20 -8.24
CA ALA A 27 -35.21 -19.50 -8.74
C ALA A 27 -34.84 -18.50 -9.85
N VAL A 28 -34.78 -19.00 -11.09
CA VAL A 28 -35.08 -18.23 -12.31
C VAL A 28 -35.99 -19.19 -13.10
N LEU A 29 -37.16 -18.86 -13.65
CA LEU A 29 -37.65 -17.69 -14.36
C LEU A 29 -39.18 -17.72 -14.31
N LEU A 30 -39.83 -16.55 -14.42
CA LEU A 30 -40.97 -16.33 -15.31
C LEU A 30 -41.36 -14.84 -15.23
N PHE A 31 -40.72 -13.98 -16.01
CA PHE A 31 -41.39 -12.81 -16.57
C PHE A 31 -40.85 -12.51 -17.96
N SER A 32 -41.80 -12.43 -18.90
CA SER A 32 -41.61 -12.29 -20.34
C SER A 32 -40.87 -11.02 -20.73
N ALA A 33 -40.04 -11.17 -21.77
CA ALA A 33 -39.54 -10.07 -22.58
C ALA A 33 -40.72 -9.24 -23.13
N LYS A 34 -40.65 -7.93 -22.95
CA LYS A 34 -41.42 -6.96 -23.73
C LYS A 34 -40.47 -5.89 -24.23
N ASP A 35 -40.49 -5.72 -25.55
CA ASP A 35 -39.69 -4.81 -26.34
C ASP A 35 -39.76 -3.36 -25.84
N ILE A 36 -38.60 -2.70 -25.72
CA ILE A 36 -38.51 -1.24 -25.64
C ILE A 36 -37.39 -0.77 -26.57
N ALA A 37 -37.79 0.01 -27.59
CA ALA A 37 -36.94 0.64 -28.59
C ALA A 37 -36.03 1.73 -27.99
N PRO A 38 -34.87 2.05 -28.61
CA PRO A 38 -33.92 3.01 -28.06
C PRO A 38 -34.43 4.45 -28.22
N THR A 39 -34.55 5.17 -27.11
CA THR A 39 -34.78 6.62 -27.10
C THR A 39 -33.47 7.35 -26.85
N LYS A 40 -33.18 8.35 -27.70
CA LYS A 40 -32.03 9.26 -27.59
C LYS A 40 -32.13 10.06 -26.29
N ALA A 41 -31.11 9.97 -25.43
CA ALA A 41 -31.02 10.77 -24.21
C ALA A 41 -30.00 11.92 -24.37
N SER A 42 -30.47 13.10 -24.00
CA SER A 42 -29.78 14.39 -24.00
C SER A 42 -28.56 14.40 -23.08
N VAL A 43 -27.47 15.02 -23.53
CA VAL A 43 -26.32 15.37 -22.69
C VAL A 43 -26.80 16.34 -21.61
N THR A 44 -26.84 15.88 -20.37
CA THR A 44 -26.98 16.73 -19.19
C THR A 44 -25.60 16.78 -18.53
N GLN A 45 -25.00 17.97 -18.48
CA GLN A 45 -23.82 18.24 -17.66
C GLN A 45 -24.19 17.93 -16.20
N ALA A 46 -23.65 16.82 -15.69
CA ALA A 46 -23.71 16.51 -14.27
C ALA A 46 -22.77 17.48 -13.55
N LEU A 47 -23.34 18.50 -12.91
CA LEU A 47 -22.69 19.19 -11.81
C LEU A 47 -22.43 18.15 -10.71
N TYR A 48 -21.18 17.75 -10.54
CA TYR A 48 -20.74 16.99 -9.39
C TYR A 48 -20.85 17.89 -8.15
N LEU A 49 -21.95 17.72 -7.40
CA LEU A 49 -21.99 18.13 -6.01
C LEU A 49 -21.34 17.02 -5.18
N PRO A 50 -20.33 17.29 -4.35
CA PRO A 50 -19.76 16.27 -3.49
C PRO A 50 -20.86 15.79 -2.55
N ILE A 51 -21.20 14.50 -2.63
CA ILE A 51 -21.99 13.85 -1.59
C ILE A 51 -21.18 13.98 -0.31
N ALA A 52 -21.78 14.65 0.67
CA ALA A 52 -21.16 14.91 1.95
C ALA A 52 -20.62 13.60 2.55
N SER A 53 -19.29 13.49 2.65
CA SER A 53 -18.71 12.77 3.78
C SER A 53 -19.28 13.43 5.05
N ASN A 54 -19.31 12.75 6.19
CA ASN A 54 -19.82 13.29 7.45
C ASN A 54 -19.02 14.51 8.01
N GLY A 55 -18.31 15.27 7.17
CA GLY A 55 -17.56 16.48 7.50
C GLY A 55 -16.18 16.21 8.09
N ILE A 56 -15.79 14.94 8.26
CA ILE A 56 -14.50 14.55 8.82
C ILE A 56 -13.60 14.08 7.67
N PRO A 57 -12.54 14.83 7.31
CA PRO A 57 -11.71 14.47 6.18
C PRO A 57 -10.85 13.23 6.51
N PRO A 58 -10.75 12.24 5.61
CA PRO A 58 -9.90 11.07 5.80
C PRO A 58 -8.41 11.41 5.82
N GLN A 59 -7.58 10.45 6.25
CA GLN A 59 -6.12 10.55 6.30
C GLN A 59 -5.51 9.53 5.35
N CYS A 60 -4.80 9.95 4.30
CA CYS A 60 -4.36 9.04 3.22
C CYS A 60 -3.43 7.90 3.69
N ARG A 61 -2.71 8.08 4.80
CA ARG A 61 -1.79 7.08 5.35
C ARG A 61 -2.49 5.93 6.06
N PHE A 62 -3.65 6.20 6.64
CA PHE A 62 -4.34 5.32 7.57
C PHE A 62 -5.33 4.40 6.86
N GLY A 63 -5.12 3.10 7.00
CA GLY A 63 -6.02 2.06 6.50
C GLY A 63 -6.44 1.05 7.57
N ALA A 64 -7.31 0.14 7.15
CA ALA A 64 -7.73 -1.01 7.94
C ALA A 64 -8.04 -2.22 7.02
N ASN A 65 -7.75 -3.42 7.53
CA ASN A 65 -8.08 -4.67 6.86
C ASN A 65 -9.56 -4.99 7.14
N VAL A 66 -10.40 -4.96 6.11
CA VAL A 66 -11.85 -5.13 6.21
C VAL A 66 -12.21 -6.59 5.96
N ILE A 67 -11.99 -7.42 6.98
CA ILE A 67 -12.31 -8.86 6.92
C ILE A 67 -13.80 -9.15 7.07
N GLN A 68 -14.51 -8.27 7.78
CA GLN A 68 -15.94 -8.34 8.02
C GLN A 68 -16.49 -6.92 7.98
N ASP A 69 -17.60 -6.75 7.28
CA ASP A 69 -18.25 -5.45 7.15
C ASP A 69 -19.05 -5.14 8.42
N PRO A 70 -18.68 -4.11 9.20
CA PRO A 70 -19.41 -3.78 10.42
C PRO A 70 -20.80 -3.17 10.16
N ALA A 71 -21.15 -2.88 8.89
CA ALA A 71 -22.39 -2.21 8.48
C ALA A 71 -22.67 -0.91 9.25
N ASN A 72 -21.61 -0.15 9.55
CA ASN A 72 -21.60 0.84 10.61
C ASN A 72 -21.12 2.22 10.15
N VAL A 73 -21.91 3.25 10.43
CA VAL A 73 -21.55 4.67 10.22
C VAL A 73 -20.35 5.13 11.05
N GLU A 74 -20.03 4.44 12.16
CA GLU A 74 -18.88 4.75 13.01
C GLU A 74 -17.54 4.46 12.32
N ILE A 75 -17.51 3.69 11.21
CA ILE A 75 -16.29 3.50 10.42
C ILE A 75 -15.73 4.82 9.88
N ALA A 76 -16.59 5.81 9.65
CA ALA A 76 -16.17 7.16 9.29
C ALA A 76 -15.34 7.84 10.39
N LYS A 77 -15.50 7.45 11.67
CA LYS A 77 -14.70 8.00 12.79
C LYS A 77 -13.25 7.52 12.76
N LEU A 78 -12.97 6.41 12.08
CA LEU A 78 -11.59 5.95 11.89
C LEU A 78 -10.83 6.85 10.91
N ARG A 79 -11.52 7.60 10.03
CA ARG A 79 -10.92 8.49 9.02
C ARG A 79 -9.98 7.78 8.04
N LEU A 80 -10.34 6.54 7.67
CA LEU A 80 -9.55 5.72 6.75
C LEU A 80 -9.37 6.43 5.40
N GLY A 81 -8.12 6.56 4.97
CA GLY A 81 -7.77 6.99 3.61
C GLY A 81 -7.82 5.85 2.60
N TRP A 82 -7.66 4.61 3.07
CA TRP A 82 -7.71 3.43 2.23
C TRP A 82 -8.11 2.17 3.01
N TYR A 83 -8.43 1.10 2.30
CA TYR A 83 -8.73 -0.20 2.88
C TYR A 83 -8.47 -1.34 1.89
N LEU A 84 -8.33 -2.56 2.42
CA LEU A 84 -8.32 -3.80 1.64
C LEU A 84 -9.28 -4.81 2.28
N ASN A 85 -9.70 -5.82 1.52
CA ASN A 85 -10.57 -6.90 2.01
C ASN A 85 -10.13 -8.29 1.51
N TYR A 86 -8.87 -8.42 1.08
CA TYR A 86 -8.28 -9.64 0.53
C TYR A 86 -8.97 -10.17 -0.74
N ASN A 87 -9.74 -9.31 -1.41
CA ASN A 87 -10.44 -9.59 -2.65
C ASN A 87 -10.19 -8.46 -3.66
N THR A 88 -10.69 -8.62 -4.88
CA THR A 88 -10.62 -7.58 -5.92
C THR A 88 -11.94 -6.83 -6.11
N THR A 89 -12.98 -7.21 -5.35
CA THR A 89 -14.28 -6.55 -5.36
C THR A 89 -14.47 -5.71 -4.10
N LYS A 90 -14.99 -4.49 -4.27
CA LYS A 90 -15.21 -3.54 -3.18
C LYS A 90 -16.27 -4.05 -2.21
N SER A 91 -16.04 -3.85 -0.91
CA SER A 91 -17.09 -4.00 0.11
C SER A 91 -18.17 -2.90 -0.05
N PRO A 92 -19.48 -3.21 0.03
CA PRO A 92 -20.55 -2.26 -0.32
C PRO A 92 -20.73 -1.06 0.63
N ILE A 93 -20.19 -1.10 1.85
CA ILE A 93 -20.55 -0.13 2.92
C ILE A 93 -19.52 0.99 3.08
N LEU A 94 -18.33 0.85 2.51
CA LEU A 94 -17.33 1.93 2.48
C LEU A 94 -17.58 2.91 1.32
N GLU A 95 -18.83 3.32 1.15
CA GLU A 95 -19.17 4.45 0.28
C GLU A 95 -19.00 5.76 1.05
N SER A 96 -17.76 6.24 1.12
CA SER A 96 -17.37 7.65 0.91
C SER A 96 -15.94 7.91 1.42
N SER A 97 -15.02 8.13 0.48
CA SER A 97 -13.66 8.71 0.61
C SER A 97 -12.43 7.82 0.82
N ALA A 98 -12.54 6.55 1.24
CA ALA A 98 -11.38 5.66 1.31
C ALA A 98 -11.08 4.98 -0.05
N ALA A 99 -9.80 4.94 -0.45
CA ALA A 99 -9.36 4.19 -1.62
C ALA A 99 -9.42 2.67 -1.35
N PHE A 100 -9.94 1.90 -2.31
CA PHE A 100 -9.90 0.44 -2.23
C PHE A 100 -8.60 -0.07 -2.85
N VAL A 101 -7.91 -0.97 -2.15
CA VAL A 101 -6.70 -1.67 -2.61
C VAL A 101 -7.06 -3.13 -2.88
N PRO A 102 -7.26 -3.52 -4.16
CA PRO A 102 -7.52 -4.89 -4.55
C PRO A 102 -6.34 -5.82 -4.21
N VAL A 103 -6.66 -7.05 -3.80
CA VAL A 103 -5.68 -8.10 -3.55
C VAL A 103 -5.98 -9.30 -4.45
N ILE A 104 -5.00 -9.72 -5.23
CA ILE A 104 -5.09 -10.95 -6.03
C ILE A 104 -4.48 -12.09 -5.20
N ARG A 105 -5.28 -13.11 -4.90
CA ARG A 105 -4.85 -14.29 -4.14
C ARG A 105 -4.22 -15.31 -5.08
N LEU A 106 -3.10 -15.90 -4.66
CA LEU A 106 -2.38 -16.92 -5.42
C LEU A 106 -2.56 -18.31 -4.81
N THR A 107 -2.35 -19.33 -5.61
CA THR A 107 -2.31 -20.72 -5.15
C THR A 107 -1.32 -21.49 -5.99
N GLN A 108 -0.32 -22.10 -5.35
CA GLN A 108 0.55 -23.07 -6.00
C GLN A 108 -0.20 -24.38 -6.29
N THR A 109 -0.11 -24.88 -7.52
CA THR A 109 -0.83 -26.06 -8.00
C THR A 109 0.09 -27.23 -8.34
N GLY A 110 1.40 -27.02 -8.23
CA GLY A 110 2.44 -28.00 -8.56
C GLY A 110 3.84 -27.43 -8.32
N PRO A 111 4.90 -28.23 -8.57
CA PRO A 111 6.26 -27.85 -8.22
C PRO A 111 6.96 -26.94 -9.26
N ASN A 112 6.44 -26.84 -10.49
CA ASN A 112 7.08 -26.07 -11.55
C ASN A 112 6.70 -24.59 -11.48
N ALA A 113 7.54 -23.71 -12.04
CA ALA A 113 7.32 -22.27 -12.02
C ALA A 113 5.94 -21.83 -12.54
N MET A 114 5.41 -22.51 -13.56
CA MET A 114 4.10 -22.19 -14.15
C MET A 114 2.92 -22.91 -13.49
N ASP A 115 3.16 -23.65 -12.40
CA ASP A 115 2.11 -24.40 -11.71
C ASP A 115 1.44 -23.51 -10.65
N TYR A 116 0.71 -22.48 -11.08
CA TYR A 116 -0.09 -21.62 -10.20
C TYR A 116 -1.48 -21.34 -10.75
N SER A 117 -2.36 -20.88 -9.86
CA SER A 117 -3.61 -20.22 -10.21
C SER A 117 -3.78 -18.95 -9.38
N TYR A 118 -4.64 -18.04 -9.84
CA TYR A 118 -4.95 -16.80 -9.13
C TYR A 118 -6.45 -16.52 -9.16
N SER A 119 -6.94 -15.78 -8.17
CA SER A 119 -8.36 -15.45 -8.02
C SER A 119 -8.58 -13.96 -7.80
N PRO A 120 -9.53 -13.33 -8.54
CA PRO A 120 -10.23 -13.90 -9.70
C PRO A 120 -9.29 -14.07 -10.91
N SER A 121 -9.70 -14.86 -11.90
CA SER A 121 -8.96 -15.04 -13.16
C SER A 121 -9.81 -14.72 -14.40
N GLY A 122 -9.16 -14.62 -15.55
CA GLY A 122 -9.81 -14.35 -16.84
C GLY A 122 -10.62 -13.05 -16.83
N THR A 123 -11.82 -13.09 -17.40
CA THR A 123 -12.69 -11.90 -17.54
C THR A 123 -13.03 -11.24 -16.20
N ALA A 124 -13.17 -12.02 -15.12
CA ALA A 124 -13.48 -11.45 -13.82
C ALA A 124 -12.33 -10.57 -13.28
N LEU A 125 -11.07 -10.91 -13.58
CA LEU A 125 -9.93 -10.08 -13.24
C LEU A 125 -9.88 -8.81 -14.09
N THR A 126 -10.07 -8.92 -15.41
CA THR A 126 -10.08 -7.74 -16.29
C THR A 126 -11.22 -6.77 -15.96
N ASP A 127 -12.38 -7.30 -15.56
CA ASP A 127 -13.51 -6.49 -15.09
C ASP A 127 -13.17 -5.79 -13.77
N ALA A 128 -12.50 -6.48 -12.84
CA ALA A 128 -12.07 -5.89 -11.58
C ALA A 128 -11.03 -4.78 -11.79
N ILE A 129 -10.08 -4.94 -12.73
CA ILE A 129 -9.12 -3.89 -13.09
C ILE A 129 -9.85 -2.67 -13.66
N THR A 130 -10.76 -2.89 -14.62
CA THR A 130 -11.53 -1.80 -15.26
C THR A 130 -12.41 -1.04 -14.26
N GLN A 131 -12.90 -1.71 -13.20
CA GLN A 131 -13.71 -1.09 -12.14
C GLN A 131 -12.88 -0.30 -11.11
N ASN A 132 -11.56 -0.40 -11.14
CA ASN A 132 -10.63 0.22 -10.20
C ASN A 132 -9.48 0.96 -10.93
N PRO A 133 -9.79 1.95 -11.78
CA PRO A 133 -8.76 2.67 -12.53
C PRO A 133 -7.81 3.43 -11.60
N GLY A 134 -6.50 3.33 -11.86
CA GLY A 134 -5.43 3.98 -11.10
C GLY A 134 -5.29 3.46 -9.67
N ALA A 135 -5.82 2.27 -9.36
CA ALA A 135 -5.73 1.70 -8.02
C ALA A 135 -4.34 1.14 -7.71
N ASP A 136 -4.05 1.05 -6.42
CA ASP A 136 -2.93 0.27 -5.92
C ASP A 136 -3.37 -1.19 -5.82
N TRP A 137 -2.58 -2.11 -6.37
CA TRP A 137 -2.84 -3.55 -6.38
C TRP A 137 -1.79 -4.30 -5.57
N LEU A 138 -2.23 -5.23 -4.72
CA LEU A 138 -1.34 -6.20 -4.07
C LEU A 138 -1.43 -7.53 -4.82
N ILE A 139 -0.27 -8.05 -5.26
CA ILE A 139 -0.18 -9.40 -5.85
C ILE A 139 0.31 -10.36 -4.78
N GLY A 140 -0.60 -11.22 -4.33
CA GLY A 140 -0.39 -12.18 -3.26
C GLY A 140 -0.60 -11.59 -1.85
N ASN A 141 -0.95 -12.48 -0.93
CA ASN A 141 -1.06 -12.20 0.50
C ASN A 141 -0.30 -13.25 1.31
N GLU A 142 0.79 -12.85 1.96
CA GLU A 142 1.72 -13.74 2.66
C GLU A 142 2.11 -14.96 1.81
N PRO A 143 2.69 -14.74 0.61
CA PRO A 143 3.16 -15.83 -0.23
C PRO A 143 4.25 -16.67 0.47
N ASP A 144 4.93 -16.09 1.45
CA ASP A 144 5.97 -16.68 2.28
C ASP A 144 5.44 -17.37 3.56
N ARG A 145 4.12 -17.53 3.69
CA ARG A 145 3.49 -18.20 4.85
C ARG A 145 2.94 -19.56 4.44
N ALA A 146 3.66 -20.61 4.84
CA ALA A 146 3.26 -21.98 4.63
C ALA A 146 1.92 -22.33 5.31
N ASP A 147 1.15 -23.24 4.71
CA ASP A 147 -0.10 -23.86 5.18
C ASP A 147 -1.35 -22.98 5.40
N PHE A 148 -1.20 -21.64 5.52
CA PHE A 148 -2.30 -20.77 5.96
C PHE A 148 -2.75 -19.70 4.96
N GLN A 149 -1.89 -19.33 4.02
CA GLN A 149 -2.13 -18.20 3.12
C GLN A 149 -1.90 -18.60 1.67
N ASP A 150 -1.22 -17.75 0.89
CA ASP A 150 -0.97 -18.03 -0.52
C ASP A 150 0.07 -19.14 -0.71
N ASP A 151 0.95 -19.36 0.28
CA ASP A 151 1.86 -20.50 0.40
C ASP A 151 2.49 -20.92 -0.93
N ILE A 152 3.42 -20.10 -1.42
CA ILE A 152 3.93 -20.19 -2.78
C ILE A 152 5.45 -20.06 -2.78
N GLU A 153 6.13 -21.01 -3.42
CA GLU A 153 7.57 -21.01 -3.53
C GLU A 153 8.07 -19.83 -4.39
N PRO A 154 9.32 -19.35 -4.16
CA PRO A 154 9.81 -18.13 -4.80
C PRO A 154 9.73 -18.12 -6.33
N HIS A 155 10.03 -19.25 -6.98
CA HIS A 155 10.02 -19.35 -8.45
C HIS A 155 8.61 -19.36 -9.03
N VAL A 156 7.62 -19.84 -8.27
CA VAL A 156 6.21 -19.84 -8.68
C VAL A 156 5.62 -18.45 -8.49
N TYR A 157 5.93 -17.77 -7.37
CA TYR A 157 5.53 -16.38 -7.16
C TYR A 157 6.08 -15.46 -8.24
N ALA A 158 7.37 -15.61 -8.60
CA ALA A 158 7.99 -14.81 -9.65
C ALA A 158 7.27 -14.92 -11.00
N ALA A 159 6.85 -16.13 -11.39
CA ALA A 159 6.13 -16.38 -12.63
C ALA A 159 4.72 -15.78 -12.59
N ALA A 160 3.97 -16.01 -11.50
CA ALA A 160 2.66 -15.44 -11.29
C ALA A 160 2.69 -13.90 -11.27
N TYR A 161 3.69 -13.32 -10.62
CA TYR A 161 3.89 -11.88 -10.54
C TYR A 161 4.15 -11.28 -11.94
N ALA A 162 5.03 -11.89 -12.74
CA ALA A 162 5.31 -11.42 -14.10
C ALA A 162 4.04 -11.37 -14.97
N GLU A 163 3.25 -12.45 -14.98
CA GLU A 163 2.00 -12.50 -15.74
C GLU A 163 1.00 -11.44 -15.26
N LEU A 164 0.78 -11.35 -13.94
CA LEU A 164 -0.20 -10.44 -13.36
C LEU A 164 0.21 -8.97 -13.50
N TYR A 165 1.51 -8.67 -13.40
CA TYR A 165 2.04 -7.32 -13.64
C TYR A 165 1.70 -6.85 -15.06
N ASP A 166 1.99 -7.66 -16.07
CA ASP A 166 1.72 -7.34 -17.47
C ASP A 166 0.22 -7.23 -17.75
N LEU A 167 -0.59 -8.14 -17.19
CA LEU A 167 -2.05 -8.11 -17.35
C LEU A 167 -2.65 -6.82 -16.78
N ILE A 168 -2.24 -6.41 -15.57
CA ILE A 168 -2.72 -5.19 -14.93
C ILE A 168 -2.25 -3.97 -15.70
N LYS A 169 -0.95 -3.83 -16.01
CA LYS A 169 -0.41 -2.67 -16.72
C LYS A 169 -0.94 -2.53 -18.15
N THR A 170 -1.28 -3.64 -18.81
CA THR A 170 -1.92 -3.63 -20.14
C THR A 170 -3.36 -3.12 -20.07
N ALA A 171 -4.12 -3.54 -19.05
CA ALA A 171 -5.50 -3.12 -18.87
C ALA A 171 -5.62 -1.69 -18.31
N ASP A 172 -4.69 -1.31 -17.44
CA ASP A 172 -4.62 0.00 -16.81
C ASP A 172 -3.15 0.39 -16.55
N SER A 173 -2.58 1.21 -17.42
CA SER A 173 -1.21 1.69 -17.29
C SER A 173 -1.02 2.67 -16.12
N THR A 174 -2.10 3.15 -15.51
CA THR A 174 -2.06 4.07 -14.35
C THR A 174 -2.13 3.35 -13.01
N ALA A 175 -2.43 2.05 -12.99
CA ALA A 175 -2.42 1.25 -11.77
C ALA A 175 -1.00 1.16 -11.19
N ARG A 176 -0.88 1.13 -9.86
CA ARG A 176 0.38 0.85 -9.15
C ARG A 176 0.36 -0.56 -8.58
N ILE A 177 1.45 -1.30 -8.74
CA ILE A 177 1.54 -2.71 -8.38
C ILE A 177 2.59 -2.87 -7.29
N PHE A 178 2.15 -3.38 -6.15
CA PHE A 178 2.98 -3.61 -4.98
C PHE A 178 3.25 -5.10 -4.82
N ALA A 179 4.53 -5.42 -4.70
CA ALA A 179 5.00 -6.78 -4.52
C ALA A 179 5.28 -7.11 -3.04
N GLY A 180 5.42 -8.40 -2.76
CA GLY A 180 6.17 -8.86 -1.59
C GLY A 180 5.44 -8.74 -0.27
N THR A 181 4.11 -8.87 -0.26
CA THR A 181 3.20 -8.87 0.91
C THR A 181 3.52 -9.97 1.94
N ILE A 182 4.77 -10.04 2.40
CA ILE A 182 5.31 -11.07 3.28
C ILE A 182 4.80 -10.87 4.70
N VAL A 183 4.64 -11.94 5.48
CA VAL A 183 4.05 -11.87 6.84
C VAL A 183 4.89 -11.02 7.83
N GLN A 184 6.20 -10.92 7.64
CA GLN A 184 7.10 -10.04 8.41
C GLN A 184 8.48 -9.87 7.76
N PRO A 185 9.17 -8.72 7.83
CA PRO A 185 10.46 -8.54 7.16
C PRO A 185 11.64 -8.99 8.05
N THR A 186 11.77 -10.29 8.26
CA THR A 186 12.90 -10.93 8.96
C THR A 186 13.96 -11.46 8.00
N PRO A 187 15.17 -11.80 8.47
CA PRO A 187 16.25 -12.27 7.58
C PRO A 187 15.86 -13.42 6.65
N ILE A 188 15.11 -14.43 7.11
CA ILE A 188 14.73 -15.58 6.28
C ILE A 188 13.66 -15.22 5.22
N ARG A 189 12.87 -14.18 5.47
CA ARG A 189 11.85 -13.70 4.54
C ARG A 189 12.43 -12.73 3.52
N LEU A 190 13.46 -11.99 3.90
CA LEU A 190 14.30 -11.26 2.95
C LEU A 190 15.06 -12.23 2.02
N GLU A 191 15.50 -13.39 2.53
CA GLU A 191 16.04 -14.48 1.70
C GLU A 191 14.97 -15.03 0.73
N TYR A 192 13.73 -15.24 1.18
CA TYR A 192 12.62 -15.62 0.30
C TYR A 192 12.43 -14.60 -0.84
N LEU A 193 12.42 -13.30 -0.54
CA LEU A 193 12.33 -12.25 -1.56
C LEU A 193 13.54 -12.22 -2.49
N ASP A 194 14.75 -12.51 -2.00
CA ASP A 194 15.94 -12.63 -2.85
C ASP A 194 15.80 -13.76 -3.87
N LEU A 195 15.25 -14.90 -3.43
CA LEU A 195 14.96 -16.03 -4.31
C LEU A 195 13.86 -15.69 -5.33
N VAL A 196 12.87 -14.87 -4.96
CA VAL A 196 11.85 -14.35 -5.88
C VAL A 196 12.52 -13.49 -6.96
N LEU A 197 13.33 -12.50 -6.57
CA LEU A 197 14.01 -11.61 -7.52
C LEU A 197 14.97 -12.38 -8.45
N GLN A 198 15.70 -13.35 -7.90
CA GLN A 198 16.56 -14.23 -8.67
C GLN A 198 15.76 -15.05 -9.70
N SER A 199 14.64 -15.64 -9.26
CA SER A 199 13.78 -16.44 -10.14
C SER A 199 13.14 -15.59 -11.23
N TYR A 200 12.69 -14.39 -10.89
CA TYR A 200 12.14 -13.44 -11.86
C TYR A 200 13.15 -13.14 -12.96
N ALA A 201 14.39 -12.77 -12.59
CA ALA A 201 15.44 -12.49 -13.57
C ALA A 201 15.76 -13.70 -14.45
N GLN A 202 15.80 -14.92 -13.87
CA GLN A 202 16.03 -16.15 -14.64
C GLN A 202 14.90 -16.43 -15.65
N GLN A 203 13.66 -16.13 -15.28
CA GLN A 203 12.48 -16.37 -16.12
C GLN A 203 12.29 -15.28 -17.18
N ASN A 204 12.80 -14.07 -16.95
CA ASN A 204 12.57 -12.87 -17.77
C ASN A 204 13.87 -12.34 -18.40
N GLY A 205 14.75 -13.23 -18.89
CA GLY A 205 15.90 -12.82 -19.72
C GLY A 205 16.97 -11.98 -19.02
N GLY A 206 17.00 -11.96 -17.69
CA GLY A 206 17.89 -11.15 -16.87
C GLY A 206 17.32 -9.81 -16.43
N ASP A 207 16.07 -9.51 -16.76
CA ASP A 207 15.42 -8.25 -16.37
C ASP A 207 15.15 -8.20 -14.86
N SER A 208 15.22 -6.99 -14.31
CA SER A 208 14.85 -6.73 -12.91
C SER A 208 13.32 -6.78 -12.75
N MET A 209 12.84 -7.27 -11.61
CA MET A 209 11.39 -7.32 -11.34
C MET A 209 10.84 -5.89 -11.21
N PRO A 210 9.88 -5.48 -12.06
CA PRO A 210 9.28 -4.16 -11.98
C PRO A 210 8.26 -4.11 -10.84
N VAL A 211 8.31 -3.05 -10.05
CA VAL A 211 7.37 -2.78 -8.96
C VAL A 211 7.11 -1.27 -8.91
N ASP A 212 5.89 -0.85 -8.59
CA ASP A 212 5.61 0.56 -8.29
C ASP A 212 5.76 0.87 -6.79
N GLY A 213 5.91 -0.18 -5.97
CA GLY A 213 6.10 -0.11 -4.53
C GLY A 213 6.25 -1.50 -3.91
N TRP A 214 6.53 -1.52 -2.62
CA TRP A 214 6.60 -2.76 -1.83
C TRP A 214 5.53 -2.76 -0.74
N SER A 215 4.92 -3.91 -0.51
CA SER A 215 4.00 -4.13 0.59
C SER A 215 4.58 -5.15 1.55
N ILE A 216 4.44 -4.94 2.85
CA ILE A 216 4.81 -5.93 3.86
C ILE A 216 3.72 -6.03 4.91
N HIS A 217 3.64 -7.16 5.58
CA HIS A 217 3.08 -7.21 6.92
C HIS A 217 4.21 -6.99 7.93
N ASN A 218 3.86 -6.63 9.16
CA ASN A 218 4.87 -6.46 10.21
C ASN A 218 4.36 -6.97 11.56
N PHE A 219 3.72 -8.14 11.57
CA PHE A 219 3.48 -8.87 12.81
C PHE A 219 4.79 -9.36 13.38
N ILE A 220 4.86 -9.54 14.70
CA ILE A 220 6.01 -10.15 15.38
C ILE A 220 5.64 -11.57 15.77
N LEU A 221 6.02 -12.52 14.91
CA LEU A 221 5.70 -13.93 15.00
C LEU A 221 6.97 -14.78 14.96
N ASN A 222 6.90 -15.94 15.61
CA ASN A 222 8.01 -16.86 15.74
C ASN A 222 8.23 -17.70 14.47
N GLU A 223 9.49 -17.95 14.15
CA GLU A 223 9.92 -18.67 12.95
C GLU A 223 10.63 -19.96 13.33
N VAL A 224 9.84 -21.02 13.55
CA VAL A 224 10.33 -22.37 13.82
C VAL A 224 9.54 -23.33 12.94
N SER A 225 10.24 -24.20 12.21
CA SER A 225 9.60 -25.21 11.36
C SER A 225 8.83 -26.22 12.23
N CYS A 226 7.59 -26.51 11.83
CA CYS A 226 6.78 -27.54 12.50
C CYS A 226 7.30 -28.96 12.28
N ASP A 227 8.04 -29.21 11.21
CA ASP A 227 8.72 -30.48 10.97
C ASP A 227 9.92 -30.69 11.90
N TYR A 228 10.62 -29.60 12.23
CA TYR A 228 11.78 -29.63 13.12
C TYR A 228 11.40 -29.66 14.61
N ASP A 229 10.54 -28.74 15.04
CA ASP A 229 10.08 -28.66 16.43
C ASP A 229 8.56 -28.38 16.50
N PRO A 230 7.72 -29.44 16.39
CA PRO A 230 6.27 -29.33 16.54
C PRO A 230 5.85 -28.91 17.97
N GLY A 231 6.80 -28.83 18.91
CA GLY A 231 6.64 -28.29 20.25
C GLY A 231 6.48 -26.76 20.27
N ASN A 232 7.19 -26.08 19.37
CA ASN A 232 7.47 -24.65 19.44
C ASN A 232 7.24 -23.90 18.09
N CYS A 233 6.60 -24.54 17.11
CA CYS A 233 6.38 -23.96 15.77
C CYS A 233 5.16 -23.02 15.65
N TRP A 234 4.85 -22.25 16.70
CA TRP A 234 3.82 -21.21 16.61
C TRP A 234 4.31 -20.02 15.79
N GLY A 235 3.39 -19.22 15.25
CA GLY A 235 3.73 -17.99 14.55
C GLY A 235 3.74 -18.16 13.03
N ALA A 236 4.84 -17.75 12.41
CA ALA A 236 4.94 -17.56 10.98
C ALA A 236 5.70 -18.67 10.25
N GLU A 237 6.30 -19.62 10.98
CA GLU A 237 7.03 -20.77 10.40
C GLU A 237 8.15 -20.33 9.44
N ILE A 238 8.57 -21.24 8.54
CA ILE A 238 9.63 -21.06 7.55
C ILE A 238 8.99 -20.90 6.17
N PRO A 239 9.46 -19.95 5.34
CA PRO A 239 8.89 -19.76 4.02
C PRO A 239 8.95 -21.01 3.13
N PRO A 240 7.93 -21.24 2.28
CA PRO A 240 7.97 -22.30 1.28
C PRO A 240 9.20 -22.14 0.37
N GLY A 241 9.80 -23.27 -0.02
CA GLY A 241 11.03 -23.30 -0.81
C GLY A 241 12.32 -23.10 0.01
N ILE A 242 12.25 -22.82 1.31
CA ILE A 242 13.40 -22.71 2.21
C ILE A 242 13.41 -23.88 3.21
N THR A 243 14.58 -24.50 3.42
CA THR A 243 14.73 -25.72 4.24
C THR A 243 15.37 -25.49 5.61
N ALA A 244 15.43 -24.23 6.07
CA ALA A 244 15.94 -23.89 7.38
C ALA A 244 15.03 -24.43 8.50
N ASN A 245 15.61 -24.75 9.66
CA ASN A 245 14.83 -25.23 10.80
C ASN A 245 14.17 -24.10 11.60
N PHE A 246 14.80 -22.92 11.62
CA PHE A 246 14.36 -21.73 12.34
C PHE A 246 14.87 -20.48 11.64
N GLY A 247 14.13 -19.38 11.81
CA GLY A 247 14.54 -18.03 11.45
C GLY A 247 14.73 -17.17 12.70
N GLU A 248 14.06 -16.02 12.77
CA GLU A 248 13.96 -15.20 13.96
C GLU A 248 13.02 -15.85 15.00
N ILE A 249 13.61 -16.24 16.13
CA ILE A 249 12.88 -16.82 17.26
C ILE A 249 12.45 -15.70 18.20
N VAL A 250 11.15 -15.61 18.47
CA VAL A 250 10.58 -14.62 19.40
C VAL A 250 9.69 -15.31 20.43
N SER A 251 9.42 -14.63 21.54
CA SER A 251 8.43 -15.08 22.52
C SER A 251 7.04 -14.53 22.18
N ILE A 252 6.00 -15.15 22.74
CA ILE A 252 4.62 -14.61 22.67
C ILE A 252 4.58 -13.15 23.12
N GLN A 253 5.37 -12.81 24.14
CA GLN A 253 5.39 -11.47 24.73
C GLN A 253 6.05 -10.42 23.83
N ASP A 254 6.70 -10.80 22.74
CA ASP A 254 7.28 -9.89 21.76
C ASP A 254 6.28 -9.42 20.69
N ASN A 255 5.03 -9.94 20.68
CA ASN A 255 4.06 -9.64 19.62
C ASN A 255 3.75 -8.14 19.44
N ASP A 256 3.97 -7.34 20.49
CA ASP A 256 3.82 -5.89 20.51
C ASP A 256 5.14 -5.15 20.80
N ASN A 257 6.29 -5.77 20.47
CA ASN A 257 7.60 -5.17 20.69
C ASN A 257 7.90 -4.07 19.67
N ILE A 258 7.68 -2.81 20.07
CA ILE A 258 7.88 -1.64 19.21
C ILE A 258 9.32 -1.49 18.69
N ALA A 259 10.34 -1.95 19.44
CA ALA A 259 11.72 -1.86 18.97
C ALA A 259 11.96 -2.79 17.78
N MET A 260 11.42 -4.02 17.84
CA MET A 260 11.49 -4.96 16.73
C MET A 260 10.71 -4.46 15.53
N PHE A 261 9.50 -3.93 15.74
CA PHE A 261 8.68 -3.34 14.66
C PHE A 261 9.45 -2.28 13.86
N LYS A 262 10.12 -1.34 14.55
CA LYS A 262 10.92 -0.28 13.93
C LYS A 262 12.12 -0.84 13.18
N GLN A 263 12.89 -1.73 13.83
CA GLN A 263 14.08 -2.33 13.24
C GLN A 263 13.76 -3.08 11.95
N ARG A 264 12.64 -3.80 11.93
CA ARG A 264 12.14 -4.55 10.78
C ARG A 264 11.82 -3.65 9.58
N ILE A 265 11.25 -2.46 9.82
CA ILE A 265 11.03 -1.45 8.77
C ILE A 265 12.37 -0.91 8.23
N THR A 266 13.32 -0.58 9.11
CA THR A 266 14.66 -0.13 8.68
C THR A 266 15.37 -1.21 7.86
N ASN A 267 15.32 -2.47 8.29
CA ASN A 267 15.92 -3.59 7.58
C ASN A 267 15.30 -3.77 6.19
N PHE A 268 13.97 -3.68 6.09
CA PHE A 268 13.29 -3.79 4.80
C PHE A 268 13.66 -2.63 3.86
N ARG A 269 13.73 -1.40 4.37
CA ARG A 269 14.18 -0.25 3.58
C ARG A 269 15.63 -0.36 3.12
N GLN A 270 16.51 -0.89 3.96
CA GLN A 270 17.88 -1.20 3.55
C GLN A 270 17.89 -2.27 2.45
N TRP A 271 17.11 -3.34 2.63
CA TRP A 271 16.97 -4.40 1.63
C TRP A 271 16.49 -3.86 0.28
N MET A 272 15.49 -2.97 0.27
CA MET A 272 15.02 -2.27 -0.93
C MET A 272 16.16 -1.47 -1.58
N ALA A 273 16.88 -0.68 -0.80
CA ALA A 273 17.97 0.17 -1.31
C ALA A 273 19.10 -0.66 -1.94
N ASP A 274 19.50 -1.74 -1.29
CA ASP A 274 20.55 -2.66 -1.76
C ASP A 274 20.20 -3.34 -3.09
N ARG A 275 18.91 -3.37 -3.46
CA ARG A 275 18.39 -4.02 -4.67
C ARG A 275 17.89 -3.06 -5.74
N GLY A 276 18.17 -1.76 -5.57
CA GLY A 276 17.78 -0.74 -6.55
C GLY A 276 16.32 -0.30 -6.46
N TYR A 277 15.63 -0.62 -5.36
CA TYR A 277 14.26 -0.18 -5.07
C TYR A 277 14.21 0.98 -4.05
N ALA A 278 15.34 1.66 -3.82
CA ALA A 278 15.39 2.86 -2.99
C ALA A 278 14.40 3.92 -3.51
N GLY A 279 13.78 4.64 -2.58
CA GLY A 279 12.85 5.71 -2.93
C GLY A 279 11.48 5.28 -3.42
N LEU A 280 11.20 3.98 -3.57
CA LEU A 280 9.85 3.49 -3.85
C LEU A 280 8.97 3.49 -2.59
N PRO A 281 7.64 3.63 -2.74
CA PRO A 281 6.73 3.62 -1.59
C PRO A 281 6.74 2.26 -0.88
N LEU A 282 6.68 2.30 0.45
CA LEU A 282 6.50 1.14 1.32
C LEU A 282 5.14 1.22 2.03
N THR A 283 4.34 0.17 1.84
CA THR A 283 3.04 -0.03 2.49
C THR A 283 3.16 -1.11 3.56
N VAL A 284 2.73 -0.84 4.78
CA VAL A 284 2.52 -1.88 5.81
C VAL A 284 1.06 -2.35 5.72
N SER A 285 0.76 -3.28 4.81
CA SER A 285 -0.61 -3.68 4.47
C SER A 285 -1.33 -4.48 5.55
N GLU A 286 -0.60 -4.98 6.54
CA GLU A 286 -1.19 -5.63 7.70
C GLU A 286 -0.21 -5.62 8.88
N TYR A 287 -0.68 -5.18 10.04
CA TYR A 287 0.02 -5.35 11.30
C TYR A 287 -0.96 -5.14 12.46
N GLY A 288 -0.53 -5.51 13.66
CA GLY A 288 -1.31 -5.32 14.87
C GLY A 288 -0.83 -6.25 15.96
N VAL A 289 -1.69 -6.46 16.96
CA VAL A 289 -1.44 -7.42 18.05
C VAL A 289 -2.44 -8.55 17.91
N LEU A 290 -1.95 -9.76 17.63
CA LEU A 290 -2.77 -10.96 17.49
C LEU A 290 -3.00 -11.63 18.84
N MET A 291 -2.07 -11.48 19.79
CA MET A 291 -2.11 -12.24 21.04
C MET A 291 -3.29 -11.83 21.95
N PRO A 292 -4.07 -12.79 22.47
CA PRO A 292 -5.25 -12.53 23.30
C PRO A 292 -4.97 -11.91 24.67
N ASP A 293 -5.99 -11.27 25.23
CA ASP A 293 -6.02 -10.70 26.58
C ASP A 293 -5.57 -11.71 27.67
N TYR A 294 -6.00 -12.97 27.60
CA TYR A 294 -5.63 -13.99 28.59
C TYR A 294 -4.14 -14.37 28.58
N LEU A 295 -3.37 -13.95 27.55
CA LEU A 295 -1.91 -14.05 27.49
C LEU A 295 -1.21 -12.77 27.98
N GLY A 296 -1.96 -11.81 28.52
CA GLY A 296 -1.45 -10.54 29.05
C GLY A 296 -1.49 -9.38 28.06
N PHE A 297 -2.30 -9.46 27.01
CA PHE A 297 -2.47 -8.42 25.99
C PHE A 297 -3.78 -7.66 26.20
N ASP A 298 -3.88 -6.96 27.32
CA ASP A 298 -5.06 -6.15 27.61
C ASP A 298 -5.21 -4.96 26.63
N ASN A 299 -6.39 -4.35 26.64
CA ASN A 299 -6.71 -3.22 25.77
C ASN A 299 -5.69 -2.06 25.90
N ALA A 300 -5.15 -1.82 27.10
CA ALA A 300 -4.22 -0.73 27.33
C ALA A 300 -2.86 -1.00 26.67
N ARG A 301 -2.38 -2.24 26.77
CA ARG A 301 -1.15 -2.70 26.12
C ARG A 301 -1.27 -2.64 24.59
N VAL A 302 -2.36 -3.17 24.03
CA VAL A 302 -2.61 -3.14 22.58
C VAL A 302 -2.68 -1.69 22.06
N ASN A 303 -3.40 -0.81 22.76
CA ASN A 303 -3.50 0.60 22.38
C ASN A 303 -2.17 1.35 22.53
N THR A 304 -1.33 0.98 23.50
CA THR A 304 0.02 1.54 23.64
C THR A 304 0.87 1.21 22.42
N PHE A 305 0.82 -0.05 21.96
CA PHE A 305 1.50 -0.46 20.73
C PHE A 305 0.95 0.27 19.50
N MET A 306 -0.37 0.31 19.33
CA MET A 306 -1.03 1.01 18.22
C MET A 306 -0.58 2.47 18.10
N ASN A 307 -0.59 3.22 19.21
CA ASN A 307 -0.17 4.61 19.20
C ASN A 307 1.32 4.75 18.88
N ALA A 308 2.16 3.89 19.47
CA ALA A 308 3.59 3.91 19.21
C ALA A 308 3.96 3.59 17.75
N THR A 309 3.19 2.71 17.08
CA THR A 309 3.36 2.42 15.66
C THR A 309 2.88 3.57 14.78
N PHE A 310 1.77 4.23 15.11
CA PHE A 310 1.31 5.42 14.39
C PHE A 310 2.31 6.56 14.51
N ASP A 311 2.77 6.87 15.72
CA ASP A 311 3.76 7.91 15.97
C ASP A 311 5.03 7.67 15.14
N TYR A 312 5.51 6.42 15.11
CA TYR A 312 6.68 6.05 14.31
C TYR A 312 6.44 6.22 12.81
N MET A 313 5.37 5.63 12.26
CA MET A 313 5.16 5.66 10.80
C MET A 313 4.79 7.05 10.27
N LEU A 314 4.28 7.95 11.12
CA LEU A 314 4.06 9.35 10.77
C LEU A 314 5.35 10.18 10.67
N THR A 315 6.37 9.84 11.47
CA THR A 315 7.52 10.72 11.73
C THR A 315 8.87 10.14 11.32
N ALA A 316 8.98 8.84 11.10
CA ALA A 316 10.24 8.21 10.74
C ALA A 316 10.64 8.61 9.32
N THR A 317 11.75 9.32 9.20
CA THR A 317 12.39 9.69 7.93
C THR A 317 13.84 9.22 7.90
N ASP A 318 14.35 9.00 6.69
CA ASP A 318 15.77 8.74 6.44
C ASP A 318 16.13 9.23 5.03
N PRO A 319 17.07 10.17 4.87
CA PRO A 319 17.39 10.77 3.57
C PRO A 319 18.04 9.80 2.57
N ILE A 320 18.50 8.64 3.02
CA ILE A 320 19.12 7.59 2.18
C ILE A 320 18.08 6.51 1.87
N LEU A 321 17.29 6.10 2.87
CA LEU A 321 16.44 4.92 2.79
C LEU A 321 14.96 5.23 2.50
N GLY A 322 14.50 6.43 2.85
CA GLY A 322 13.11 6.86 2.70
C GLY A 322 12.72 7.25 1.28
N ASP A 323 11.42 7.45 1.07
CA ASP A 323 10.88 7.91 -0.22
C ASP A 323 11.04 9.43 -0.39
N PRO A 324 11.88 9.92 -1.33
CA PRO A 324 12.08 11.35 -1.55
C PRO A 324 10.81 12.09 -2.00
N ASN A 325 9.80 11.38 -2.52
CA ASN A 325 8.50 11.95 -2.88
C ASN A 325 7.58 12.15 -1.66
N ASP A 326 7.98 11.66 -0.49
CA ASP A 326 7.17 11.71 0.73
C ASP A 326 7.95 12.27 1.94
N ASP A 327 8.79 13.28 1.70
CA ASP A 327 9.72 13.87 2.67
C ASP A 327 10.61 12.83 3.35
N TYR A 328 11.13 11.89 2.54
CA TYR A 328 12.00 10.81 2.97
C TYR A 328 11.39 9.91 4.05
N ARG A 329 10.05 9.80 4.11
CA ARG A 329 9.37 8.92 5.06
C ARG A 329 9.68 7.45 4.81
N MET A 330 9.83 6.73 5.92
CA MET A 330 10.11 5.30 5.94
C MET A 330 8.88 4.45 5.64
N VAL A 331 7.65 4.96 5.77
CA VAL A 331 6.40 4.26 5.43
C VAL A 331 5.39 5.25 4.85
N GLN A 332 4.83 4.95 3.69
CA GLN A 332 3.87 5.84 3.02
C GLN A 332 2.46 5.61 3.54
N THR A 333 2.06 4.34 3.68
CA THR A 333 0.72 3.95 4.16
C THR A 333 0.77 2.70 5.03
N TRP A 334 -0.22 2.53 5.91
CA TRP A 334 -0.34 1.35 6.77
C TRP A 334 -1.78 0.97 7.05
N SER A 335 -2.03 -0.30 7.31
CA SER A 335 -3.35 -0.84 7.59
C SER A 335 -3.35 -1.66 8.88
N TRP A 336 -4.21 -1.27 9.83
CA TRP A 336 -4.37 -1.99 11.08
C TRP A 336 -5.27 -3.21 10.91
N PHE A 337 -4.80 -4.36 11.37
CA PHE A 337 -5.57 -5.60 11.38
C PHE A 337 -6.40 -5.71 12.66
N SER A 338 -7.73 -5.68 12.62
CA SER A 338 -8.63 -5.56 11.45
C SER A 338 -9.99 -5.01 11.88
N THR A 339 -10.98 -4.91 10.99
CA THR A 339 -12.32 -4.44 11.38
C THR A 339 -13.06 -5.38 12.35
N GLY A 340 -12.82 -6.68 12.32
CA GLY A 340 -13.54 -7.65 13.15
C GLY A 340 -12.60 -8.63 13.85
N ALA A 341 -13.12 -9.40 14.80
CA ALA A 341 -12.34 -10.47 15.41
C ALA A 341 -12.18 -11.63 14.39
N VAL A 342 -10.98 -12.20 14.33
CA VAL A 342 -10.73 -13.48 13.65
C VAL A 342 -10.77 -14.58 14.71
N GLY A 343 -11.66 -15.55 14.52
CA GLY A 343 -11.85 -16.65 15.47
C GLY A 343 -12.21 -16.19 16.89
N ASP A 344 -12.12 -17.11 17.85
CA ASP A 344 -12.55 -16.89 19.23
C ASP A 344 -11.47 -16.21 20.11
N GLY A 345 -10.36 -15.71 19.56
CA GLY A 345 -9.21 -15.34 20.40
C GLY A 345 -8.15 -14.41 19.83
N TYR A 346 -8.23 -13.93 18.59
CA TYR A 346 -7.30 -12.90 18.13
C TYR A 346 -7.73 -11.51 18.59
N ASN A 347 -6.73 -10.70 18.95
CA ASN A 347 -6.92 -9.36 19.50
C ASN A 347 -6.87 -8.28 18.40
N GLY A 348 -6.93 -7.01 18.77
CA GLY A 348 -6.71 -5.89 17.85
C GLY A 348 -7.92 -5.47 17.01
N TYR A 349 -9.03 -6.21 17.01
CA TYR A 349 -10.21 -5.87 16.20
C TYR A 349 -10.77 -4.48 16.52
N LEU A 350 -11.16 -3.71 15.50
CA LEU A 350 -11.65 -2.33 15.63
C LEU A 350 -13.14 -2.26 15.97
N PHE A 351 -13.92 -3.30 15.64
CA PHE A 351 -15.33 -3.38 15.95
C PHE A 351 -15.69 -4.66 16.70
N GLU A 352 -16.60 -4.54 17.65
CA GLU A 352 -17.19 -5.64 18.40
C GLU A 352 -18.68 -5.76 18.11
N GLY A 353 -19.15 -6.99 17.94
CA GLY A 353 -20.56 -7.32 17.81
C GLY A 353 -20.75 -8.78 17.45
N ALA A 354 -21.97 -9.29 17.65
CA ALA A 354 -22.29 -10.66 17.27
C ALA A 354 -22.51 -10.76 15.76
N ALA A 355 -22.16 -11.91 15.19
CA ALA A 355 -22.48 -12.25 13.81
C ALA A 355 -23.99 -12.05 13.56
N ASN A 356 -24.35 -11.35 12.48
CA ASN A 356 -25.72 -11.01 12.09
C ASN A 356 -26.47 -10.03 13.03
N GLN A 357 -25.77 -9.38 13.99
CA GLN A 357 -26.34 -8.32 14.81
C GLN A 357 -25.64 -6.99 14.52
N TYR A 358 -26.15 -6.26 13.53
CA TYR A 358 -25.60 -5.00 13.05
C TYR A 358 -26.44 -3.78 13.51
N PRO A 359 -25.84 -2.58 13.60
CA PRO A 359 -24.42 -2.29 13.40
C PRO A 359 -23.57 -2.75 14.59
N TRP A 360 -22.33 -3.16 14.33
CA TRP A 360 -21.34 -3.39 15.39
C TRP A 360 -20.96 -2.07 16.07
N LYS A 361 -20.22 -2.14 17.18
CA LYS A 361 -19.73 -0.95 17.90
C LYS A 361 -18.23 -0.88 17.85
N LEU A 362 -17.64 0.30 18.00
CA LEU A 362 -16.19 0.42 18.15
C LEU A 362 -15.75 -0.31 19.43
N SER A 363 -14.80 -1.22 19.28
CA SER A 363 -14.10 -1.86 20.39
C SER A 363 -13.21 -0.84 21.12
N ALA A 364 -12.51 -1.27 22.18
CA ALA A 364 -11.48 -0.44 22.82
C ALA A 364 -10.38 0.01 21.84
N MET A 365 -9.99 -0.84 20.90
CA MET A 365 -9.00 -0.51 19.86
C MET A 365 -9.58 0.45 18.82
N GLY A 366 -10.82 0.23 18.38
CA GLY A 366 -11.51 1.15 17.47
C GLY A 366 -11.71 2.55 18.06
N GLN A 367 -12.02 2.64 19.34
CA GLN A 367 -12.13 3.92 20.06
C GLN A 367 -10.78 4.64 20.15
N ASN A 368 -9.68 3.91 20.41
CA ASN A 368 -8.34 4.48 20.42
C ASN A 368 -7.92 4.98 19.04
N TYR A 369 -8.12 4.18 17.99
CA TYR A 369 -7.86 4.57 16.61
C TYR A 369 -8.62 5.84 16.23
N ALA A 370 -9.94 5.87 16.45
CA ALA A 370 -10.77 7.04 16.16
C ALA A 370 -10.34 8.27 16.98
N GLY A 371 -9.95 8.07 18.25
CA GLY A 371 -9.43 9.12 19.11
C GLY A 371 -8.12 9.71 18.61
N TYR A 372 -7.22 8.85 18.11
CA TYR A 372 -5.94 9.25 17.52
C TYR A 372 -6.16 10.08 16.26
N THR A 373 -6.86 9.53 15.26
CA THR A 373 -7.04 10.21 13.97
C THR A 373 -7.91 11.46 14.07
N LYS A 374 -8.81 11.57 15.05
CA LYS A 374 -9.61 12.79 15.29
C LYS A 374 -8.75 14.03 15.48
N ASN A 375 -7.56 13.91 16.08
CA ASN A 375 -6.68 15.05 16.38
C ASN A 375 -5.80 15.47 15.20
N MET A 376 -5.87 14.76 14.07
CA MET A 376 -5.05 15.05 12.89
C MET A 376 -5.79 15.98 11.92
N LEU A 377 -5.12 17.02 11.43
CA LEU A 377 -5.61 17.82 10.30
C LEU A 377 -4.97 17.28 9.01
N PRO A 378 -5.73 17.11 7.91
CA PRO A 378 -5.13 16.81 6.63
C PRO A 378 -4.29 18.00 6.17
N GLU A 379 -3.06 17.74 5.78
CA GLU A 379 -2.10 18.74 5.31
C GLU A 379 -1.75 18.50 3.85
N VAL A 380 -1.21 19.53 3.20
CA VAL A 380 -0.68 19.51 1.82
C VAL A 380 0.74 20.07 1.89
N ASP A 381 1.67 19.47 1.16
CA ASP A 381 3.07 19.91 1.12
C ASP A 381 3.69 19.50 -0.22
N LEU A 382 3.72 20.43 -1.18
CA LEU A 382 4.04 20.26 -2.58
C LEU A 382 5.44 20.79 -2.88
N TYR A 383 6.29 19.94 -3.46
CA TYR A 383 7.65 20.31 -3.78
C TYR A 383 8.18 19.52 -4.97
N ALA A 384 9.33 19.94 -5.50
CA ALA A 384 10.07 19.17 -6.49
C ALA A 384 11.06 18.24 -5.78
N SER A 385 10.74 16.94 -5.69
CA SER A 385 11.60 15.92 -5.09
C SER A 385 12.86 15.66 -5.93
N SER A 386 12.81 15.93 -7.23
CA SER A 386 13.99 15.99 -8.09
C SER A 386 13.82 17.01 -9.20
N PHE A 387 14.94 17.58 -9.66
CA PHE A 387 14.97 18.47 -10.81
C PHE A 387 16.25 18.24 -11.61
N THR A 388 16.11 17.76 -12.85
CA THR A 388 17.21 17.24 -13.67
C THR A 388 17.10 17.69 -15.12
N SER A 389 18.21 17.54 -15.84
CA SER A 389 18.30 17.72 -17.30
C SER A 389 19.27 16.71 -17.90
N GLU A 390 19.39 16.67 -19.22
CA GLU A 390 20.48 15.94 -19.87
C GLU A 390 21.84 16.55 -19.50
N THR A 391 22.86 15.71 -19.37
CA THR A 391 24.21 16.12 -18.91
C THR A 391 25.16 16.53 -20.04
N SER A 392 24.84 16.19 -21.28
CA SER A 392 25.71 16.40 -22.46
C SER A 392 24.99 17.28 -23.49
N LEU A 393 25.22 18.59 -23.40
CA LEU A 393 24.50 19.61 -24.18
C LEU A 393 25.49 20.40 -25.07
N ILE A 394 25.31 20.32 -26.39
CA ILE A 394 26.16 20.99 -27.40
C ILE A 394 25.32 21.98 -28.22
N ALA A 395 25.70 23.25 -28.20
CA ALA A 395 24.95 24.34 -28.78
C ALA A 395 24.99 24.36 -30.33
N PRO A 396 23.92 24.86 -30.98
CA PRO A 396 22.59 25.08 -30.41
C PRO A 396 21.90 23.74 -30.16
N THR A 397 21.29 23.58 -28.98
CA THR A 397 20.54 22.36 -28.65
C THR A 397 19.15 22.68 -28.14
N THR A 398 18.34 21.64 -28.08
CA THR A 398 17.13 21.60 -27.28
C THR A 398 17.49 20.92 -25.95
N VAL A 399 17.04 21.50 -24.84
CA VAL A 399 17.24 20.96 -23.48
C VAL A 399 15.90 20.46 -22.96
N THR A 400 15.86 19.26 -22.36
CA THR A 400 14.68 18.76 -21.65
C THR A 400 14.91 18.88 -20.16
N LEU A 401 14.09 19.70 -19.53
CA LEU A 401 14.04 19.84 -18.08
C LEU A 401 12.99 18.88 -17.55
N THR A 402 13.35 18.09 -16.54
CA THR A 402 12.43 17.12 -15.92
C THR A 402 12.43 17.33 -14.41
N ALA A 403 11.24 17.58 -13.87
CA ALA A 403 11.01 17.67 -12.43
C ALA A 403 10.09 16.53 -12.00
N GLN A 404 10.46 15.84 -10.92
CA GLN A 404 9.52 15.01 -10.17
C GLN A 404 8.88 15.93 -9.13
N VAL A 405 7.58 16.15 -9.24
CA VAL A 405 6.81 16.95 -8.26
C VAL A 405 5.99 16.01 -7.40
N ALA A 406 5.96 16.28 -6.10
CA ALA A 406 5.40 15.37 -5.11
C ALA A 406 4.60 16.11 -4.05
N ASN A 407 3.78 15.36 -3.31
CA ASN A 407 3.02 15.87 -2.18
C ASN A 407 3.21 14.98 -0.94
N SER A 408 3.94 15.46 0.07
CA SER A 408 4.20 14.72 1.32
C SER A 408 3.07 14.86 2.36
N GLY A 409 2.06 15.66 2.05
CA GLY A 409 0.88 15.90 2.88
C GLY A 409 0.05 14.65 3.14
N THR A 410 -1.02 14.80 3.91
CA THR A 410 -1.91 13.70 4.32
C THR A 410 -3.31 13.76 3.68
N ASN A 411 -3.51 14.69 2.74
CA ASN A 411 -4.76 14.87 2.01
C ASN A 411 -5.09 13.69 1.09
N VAL A 412 -6.33 13.21 1.15
CA VAL A 412 -6.82 12.14 0.26
C VAL A 412 -7.29 12.67 -1.10
N PHE A 413 -7.84 13.88 -1.13
CA PHE A 413 -8.32 14.50 -2.36
C PHE A 413 -7.19 15.24 -3.05
N ALA A 414 -7.07 15.03 -4.37
CA ALA A 414 -6.07 15.71 -5.17
C ALA A 414 -6.25 17.24 -5.10
N LYS A 415 -5.13 17.95 -5.11
CA LYS A 415 -5.07 19.41 -5.21
C LYS A 415 -4.53 19.78 -6.58
N ASP A 416 -5.28 20.62 -7.28
CA ASP A 416 -4.86 21.16 -8.57
C ASP A 416 -3.93 22.33 -8.34
N PHE A 417 -2.76 22.31 -8.97
CA PHE A 417 -1.79 23.39 -8.95
C PHE A 417 -1.04 23.50 -10.27
N SER A 418 -0.12 24.46 -10.38
CA SER A 418 0.72 24.61 -11.57
C SER A 418 2.20 24.59 -11.27
N VAL A 419 2.96 24.03 -12.21
CA VAL A 419 4.42 24.00 -12.20
C VAL A 419 4.96 24.91 -13.31
N GLN A 420 6.00 25.69 -13.00
CA GLN A 420 6.65 26.60 -13.95
C GLN A 420 8.17 26.49 -13.90
N PHE A 421 8.82 26.70 -15.04
CA PHE A 421 10.27 26.66 -15.21
C PHE A 421 10.84 28.05 -15.53
N TYR A 422 11.97 28.40 -14.92
CA TYR A 422 12.60 29.72 -15.04
C TYR A 422 14.08 29.59 -15.36
N SER A 423 14.62 30.62 -16.02
CA SER A 423 16.06 30.88 -16.14
C SER A 423 16.43 32.09 -15.27
N GLY A 424 17.31 31.86 -14.30
CA GLY A 424 17.54 32.78 -13.19
C GLY A 424 16.52 32.61 -12.06
N ASP A 425 16.87 33.10 -10.87
CA ASP A 425 16.06 32.97 -9.66
C ASP A 425 14.71 33.69 -9.81
N PRO A 426 13.56 32.99 -9.72
CA PRO A 426 12.23 33.61 -9.85
C PRO A 426 11.96 34.69 -8.79
N LEU A 427 12.55 34.60 -7.60
CA LEU A 427 12.42 35.60 -6.54
C LEU A 427 13.29 36.85 -6.77
N ALA A 428 14.23 36.78 -7.71
CA ALA A 428 15.13 37.87 -8.09
C ALA A 428 14.92 38.35 -9.54
N GLY A 429 13.74 38.10 -10.13
CA GLY A 429 13.39 38.56 -11.48
C GLY A 429 13.83 37.63 -12.62
N GLY A 430 13.98 36.33 -12.34
CA GLY A 430 14.21 35.28 -13.33
C GLY A 430 13.16 35.27 -14.46
N VAL A 431 13.57 34.78 -15.63
CA VAL A 431 12.75 34.76 -16.84
C VAL A 431 12.00 33.46 -16.94
N LEU A 432 10.66 33.53 -17.02
CA LEU A 432 9.80 32.38 -17.26
C LEU A 432 10.09 31.77 -18.65
N LEU A 433 10.34 30.47 -18.69
CA LEU A 433 10.73 29.76 -19.92
C LEU A 433 9.53 29.26 -20.75
N GLY A 434 8.37 29.04 -20.12
CA GLY A 434 7.20 28.47 -20.77
C GLY A 434 5.89 28.71 -20.02
N SER A 435 4.79 28.16 -20.55
CA SER A 435 3.49 28.20 -19.87
C SER A 435 3.47 27.32 -18.62
N ALA A 436 2.64 27.69 -17.65
CA ALA A 436 2.30 26.85 -16.51
C ALA A 436 1.80 25.47 -16.96
N GLN A 437 2.33 24.40 -16.36
CA GLN A 437 1.88 23.04 -16.56
C GLN A 437 0.96 22.63 -15.40
N PRO A 438 -0.30 22.21 -15.68
CA PRO A 438 -1.23 21.81 -14.63
C PRO A 438 -0.85 20.44 -14.08
N VAL A 439 -0.96 20.29 -12.76
CA VAL A 439 -0.67 19.06 -12.02
C VAL A 439 -1.75 18.88 -10.95
N ALA A 440 -2.10 17.63 -10.64
CA ALA A 440 -3.07 17.31 -9.59
C ALA A 440 -2.60 16.16 -8.70
N LEU A 441 -2.21 16.45 -7.46
CA LEU A 441 -1.65 15.44 -6.54
C LEU A 441 -2.48 15.24 -5.28
N LYS A 442 -2.71 13.97 -4.93
CA LYS A 442 -3.07 13.55 -3.55
C LYS A 442 -1.84 13.62 -2.66
N GLY A 443 -1.98 13.48 -1.35
CA GLY A 443 -0.85 13.37 -0.42
C GLY A 443 -0.22 11.98 -0.43
N CYS A 444 0.51 11.66 0.65
CA CYS A 444 1.13 10.36 0.90
C CYS A 444 2.14 9.92 -0.17
N GLY A 445 2.97 10.86 -0.63
CA GLY A 445 4.03 10.57 -1.57
C GLY A 445 3.60 10.46 -3.02
N HIS A 446 2.32 10.74 -3.32
CA HIS A 446 1.87 10.83 -4.70
C HIS A 446 2.66 11.90 -5.44
N ASN A 447 3.08 11.55 -6.65
CA ASN A 447 3.98 12.36 -7.45
C ASN A 447 3.64 12.24 -8.94
N GLU A 448 4.12 13.21 -9.70
CA GLU A 448 3.98 13.26 -11.16
C GLU A 448 5.26 13.82 -11.78
N THR A 449 5.61 13.33 -12.97
CA THR A 449 6.77 13.80 -13.72
C THR A 449 6.36 14.90 -14.68
N VAL A 450 6.96 16.07 -14.52
CA VAL A 450 6.69 17.27 -15.30
C VAL A 450 7.90 17.56 -16.18
N SER A 451 7.71 17.54 -17.51
CA SER A 451 8.79 17.76 -18.47
C SER A 451 8.55 19.01 -19.32
N PHE A 452 9.61 19.80 -19.51
CA PHE A 452 9.61 21.01 -20.33
C PHE A 452 10.77 21.01 -21.33
N THR A 453 10.46 21.32 -22.59
CA THR A 453 11.44 21.37 -23.68
C THR A 453 11.82 22.82 -23.99
N TRP A 454 13.08 23.17 -23.72
CA TRP A 454 13.65 24.49 -24.01
C TRP A 454 14.47 24.47 -25.29
N SER A 455 13.97 25.07 -26.37
CA SER A 455 14.59 25.01 -27.70
C SER A 455 15.62 26.12 -27.96
N ASN A 456 16.58 25.84 -28.85
CA ASN A 456 17.57 26.79 -29.36
C ASN A 456 18.45 27.41 -28.26
N VAL A 457 18.83 26.61 -27.27
CA VAL A 457 19.68 27.05 -26.16
C VAL A 457 21.11 27.24 -26.67
N ALA A 458 21.61 28.46 -26.52
CA ALA A 458 22.96 28.84 -26.93
C ALA A 458 24.00 28.36 -25.90
N ASN A 459 25.28 28.34 -26.31
CA ASN A 459 26.39 28.05 -25.42
C ASN A 459 26.42 29.01 -24.22
N GLY A 460 26.51 28.46 -23.01
CA GLY A 460 26.49 29.22 -21.76
C GLY A 460 26.21 28.35 -20.54
N THR A 461 26.37 28.94 -19.36
CA THR A 461 25.96 28.35 -18.08
C THR A 461 24.66 28.99 -17.64
N TYR A 462 23.66 28.16 -17.31
CA TYR A 462 22.33 28.61 -16.92
C TYR A 462 21.98 28.06 -15.54
N ASN A 463 21.52 28.93 -14.66
CA ASN A 463 20.85 28.53 -13.42
C ASN A 463 19.37 28.46 -13.71
N LEU A 464 18.81 27.26 -13.64
CA LEU A 464 17.42 26.97 -13.93
C LEU A 464 16.68 26.69 -12.64
N TYR A 465 15.39 27.01 -12.62
CA TYR A 465 14.54 26.80 -11.46
C TYR A 465 13.22 26.15 -11.90
N VAL A 466 12.68 25.31 -11.03
CA VAL A 466 11.30 24.85 -11.08
C VAL A 466 10.57 25.37 -9.85
N VAL A 467 9.36 25.89 -10.06
CA VAL A 467 8.48 26.39 -8.99
C VAL A 467 7.20 25.56 -9.01
N VAL A 468 6.95 24.86 -7.91
CA VAL A 468 5.74 24.10 -7.61
C VAL A 468 4.72 25.03 -6.94
N ASP A 469 3.44 24.81 -7.24
CA ASP A 469 2.36 25.76 -6.98
C ASP A 469 2.74 27.22 -7.26
N SER A 470 3.17 27.49 -8.50
CA SER A 470 3.73 28.80 -8.88
C SER A 470 2.78 29.99 -8.75
N MET A 471 1.48 29.74 -8.55
CA MET A 471 0.46 30.75 -8.30
C MET A 471 0.16 30.94 -6.80
N SER A 472 0.78 30.15 -5.90
CA SER A 472 0.56 30.15 -4.45
C SER A 472 -0.94 30.10 -4.11
N GLN A 473 -1.62 29.13 -4.72
CA GLN A 473 -3.09 28.98 -4.62
C GLN A 473 -3.49 27.94 -3.57
N ILE A 474 -2.57 27.04 -3.21
CA ILE A 474 -2.74 26.03 -2.18
C ILE A 474 -2.05 26.54 -0.92
N VAL A 475 -2.67 26.31 0.24
CA VAL A 475 -2.03 26.56 1.53
C VAL A 475 -1.29 25.30 1.93
N GLU A 476 0.01 25.43 2.13
CA GLU A 476 0.90 24.29 2.35
C GLU A 476 1.50 24.27 3.75
N ALA A 477 2.02 23.12 4.17
CA ALA A 477 2.73 22.98 5.44
C ALA A 477 4.09 23.71 5.40
N ASP A 478 4.79 23.69 4.25
CA ASP A 478 6.04 24.39 4.04
C ASP A 478 6.15 25.04 2.65
N GLU A 479 5.70 26.28 2.51
CA GLU A 479 5.82 27.06 1.26
C GLU A 479 7.28 27.34 0.82
N GLN A 480 8.28 27.06 1.66
CA GLN A 480 9.68 27.34 1.33
C GLN A 480 10.33 26.24 0.49
N ASN A 481 9.72 25.05 0.40
CA ASN A 481 10.26 23.91 -0.35
C ASN A 481 9.74 23.84 -1.81
N ASN A 482 8.86 24.76 -2.22
CA ASN A 482 8.27 24.82 -3.55
C ASN A 482 9.26 25.17 -4.68
N ILE A 483 10.46 25.67 -4.36
CA ILE A 483 11.45 26.11 -5.35
C ILE A 483 12.66 25.18 -5.33
N SER A 484 12.94 24.54 -6.46
CA SER A 484 14.16 23.76 -6.69
C SER A 484 14.98 24.34 -7.83
N SER A 485 16.29 24.12 -7.82
CA SER A 485 17.22 24.71 -8.80
C SER A 485 18.22 23.71 -9.34
N LEU A 486 18.63 23.92 -10.57
CA LEU A 486 19.59 23.11 -11.31
C LEU A 486 20.49 24.03 -12.13
N GLN A 487 21.81 23.82 -12.07
CA GLN A 487 22.74 24.48 -12.97
C GLN A 487 23.10 23.56 -14.13
N ILE A 488 23.01 24.08 -15.36
CA ILE A 488 23.43 23.37 -16.57
C ILE A 488 24.49 24.17 -17.32
N THR A 489 25.32 23.47 -18.09
CA THR A 489 26.27 24.10 -19.04
C THR A 489 26.03 23.53 -20.43
N VAL A 490 25.76 24.42 -21.38
CA VAL A 490 25.70 24.10 -22.80
C VAL A 490 27.03 24.53 -23.42
N SER A 491 27.77 23.57 -23.95
CA SER A 491 29.08 23.80 -24.59
C SER A 491 28.93 24.04 -26.09
N ASN A 492 29.99 24.46 -26.78
CA ASN A 492 30.04 24.51 -28.25
C ASN A 492 30.38 23.17 -28.88
#